data_AF-A0A087TVP7-F1
#
_entry.id   AF-A0A087TVP7-F1
#
_cell.length_a   1.000
_cell.length_b   1.000
_cell.length_c   1.000
_cell.angle_alpha   90.00
_cell.angle_beta   90.00
_cell.angle_gamma   90.00
#
_symmetry.space_group_name_H-M   'P 1'
#
loop_
_entity.id
_entity.type
_entity.pdbx_description
1 polymer ?
#
loop_
_entity_poly.entity_id
_entity_poly.type
_entity_poly.pdbx_seq_one_letter_code
_entity_poly.pdbx_strand_id
1 'polypeptide(L)'
;MPTTDVNSEGIYRCEVSTEAPSFQTVKGEQEMRIYVNPSTKPQIAGNKPHYGIGELVNVTCISAPSRPAAVLKWFINGLEASNDQIRRYQPKESPVGLYTSILLLRFYAKHEHFYEGKMKIQCEAIISQAHTLRSEEITISNNTTKAGTASNAGFESMKDGPTISGGKNEYQVGEIVDVNCTASRSQPPAELHWYINDKEVRNDSLVHRPPIEYSNGEVSTVLGLRFEVKSRHFQKNEMRLRCTATLSEVKRMTSDPLEVEIAEQQRSDLHVDFNVESGKEVTNRSRRSYNSMDILNILLIIFMLCSSL
;
A
#
# COMPACT_ATOMS: atom_id res chain seq x y z
N MET A 1 -6.69 -32.44 -5.63
CA MET A 1 -7.29 -31.18 -5.15
C MET A 1 -7.29 -30.20 -6.31
N PRO A 2 -8.40 -29.52 -6.64
CA PRO A 2 -8.34 -28.37 -7.54
C PRO A 2 -7.50 -27.26 -6.87
N THR A 3 -6.53 -26.73 -7.58
CA THR A 3 -5.68 -25.61 -7.13
C THR A 3 -6.19 -24.33 -7.78
N THR A 4 -6.46 -23.30 -6.97
CA THR A 4 -6.71 -21.95 -7.49
C THR A 4 -5.39 -21.31 -7.96
N ASP A 5 -5.44 -20.63 -9.09
CA ASP A 5 -4.30 -19.94 -9.70
C ASP A 5 -4.73 -18.57 -10.25
N VAL A 6 -3.81 -17.84 -10.89
CA VAL A 6 -4.10 -16.52 -11.49
C VAL A 6 -5.11 -16.62 -12.64
N ASN A 7 -5.17 -17.75 -13.35
CA ASN A 7 -6.13 -17.99 -14.44
C ASN A 7 -7.54 -18.33 -13.93
N SER A 8 -7.70 -18.53 -12.62
CA SER A 8 -8.98 -18.70 -11.93
C SER A 8 -9.71 -17.37 -11.67
N GLU A 9 -9.16 -16.24 -12.12
CA GLU A 9 -9.83 -14.94 -12.10
C GLU A 9 -10.90 -14.83 -13.20
N GLY A 10 -12.11 -14.39 -12.85
CA GLY A 10 -13.20 -14.27 -13.82
C GLY A 10 -14.59 -14.17 -13.21
N ILE A 11 -15.62 -14.14 -14.06
CA ILE A 11 -17.02 -14.13 -13.63
C ILE A 11 -17.52 -15.57 -13.54
N TYR A 12 -17.84 -16.00 -12.32
CA TYR A 12 -18.43 -17.30 -12.04
C TYR A 12 -19.95 -17.20 -12.00
N ARG A 13 -20.62 -18.14 -12.67
CA ARG A 13 -22.08 -18.26 -12.71
C ARG A 13 -22.53 -19.49 -11.96
N CYS A 14 -23.45 -19.31 -11.01
CA CYS A 14 -24.31 -20.38 -10.50
C CYS A 14 -25.61 -20.40 -11.31
N GLU A 15 -26.04 -21.58 -11.77
CA GLU A 15 -27.26 -21.79 -12.55
C GLU A 15 -28.03 -22.97 -11.98
N VAL A 16 -29.27 -22.72 -11.54
CA VAL A 16 -30.17 -23.74 -10.99
C VAL A 16 -31.39 -23.81 -11.88
N SER A 17 -31.70 -25.01 -12.38
CA SER A 17 -32.89 -25.26 -13.23
C SER A 17 -33.81 -26.30 -12.59
N THR A 18 -35.12 -26.06 -12.64
CA THR A 18 -36.14 -27.02 -12.23
C THR A 18 -36.50 -27.98 -13.36
N GLU A 19 -36.99 -29.16 -13.01
CA GLU A 19 -37.40 -30.21 -13.97
C GLU A 19 -38.86 -30.03 -14.44
N ALA A 20 -39.30 -30.90 -15.36
CA ALA A 20 -40.67 -30.98 -15.86
C ALA A 20 -41.73 -31.07 -14.73
N PRO A 21 -42.94 -30.52 -14.94
CA PRO A 21 -43.46 -29.94 -16.19
C PRO A 21 -43.10 -28.47 -16.41
N SER A 22 -42.43 -27.81 -15.46
CA SER A 22 -42.14 -26.38 -15.50
C SER A 22 -40.65 -26.11 -15.34
N PHE A 23 -39.95 -25.95 -16.46
CA PHE A 23 -38.54 -25.57 -16.47
C PHE A 23 -38.37 -24.08 -16.16
N GLN A 24 -37.84 -23.77 -14.98
CA GLN A 24 -37.44 -22.43 -14.56
C GLN A 24 -35.95 -22.43 -14.24
N THR A 25 -35.22 -21.49 -14.81
CA THR A 25 -33.77 -21.35 -14.62
C THR A 25 -33.48 -20.04 -13.90
N VAL A 26 -32.85 -20.12 -12.73
CA VAL A 26 -32.37 -18.98 -11.93
C VAL A 26 -30.85 -18.95 -12.01
N LYS A 27 -30.28 -17.75 -12.16
CA LYS A 27 -28.87 -17.55 -12.54
C LYS A 27 -28.30 -16.42 -11.68
N GLY A 28 -27.15 -16.65 -11.06
CA GLY A 28 -26.45 -15.65 -10.26
C GLY A 28 -24.98 -15.59 -10.67
N GLU A 29 -24.44 -14.38 -10.81
CA GLU A 29 -23.07 -14.14 -11.27
C GLU A 29 -22.28 -13.34 -10.23
N GLN A 30 -20.99 -13.66 -10.09
CA GLN A 30 -20.04 -13.00 -9.19
C GLN A 30 -18.64 -12.98 -9.82
N GLU A 31 -17.98 -11.82 -9.78
CA GLU A 31 -16.57 -11.70 -10.14
C GLU A 31 -15.69 -12.25 -9.01
N MET A 32 -14.79 -13.18 -9.33
CA MET A 32 -13.73 -13.66 -8.46
C MET A 32 -12.41 -13.06 -8.93
N ARG A 33 -11.74 -12.33 -8.04
CA ARG A 33 -10.41 -11.74 -8.28
C ARG A 33 -9.33 -12.47 -7.50
N ILE A 34 -8.14 -12.58 -8.08
CA ILE A 34 -6.99 -13.27 -7.50
C ILE A 34 -5.96 -12.24 -7.03
N TYR A 35 -5.82 -12.13 -5.71
CA TYR A 35 -4.81 -11.31 -5.07
C TYR A 35 -3.58 -12.15 -4.70
N VAL A 36 -2.40 -11.69 -5.12
CA VAL A 36 -1.11 -12.30 -4.79
C VAL A 36 -0.22 -11.25 -4.15
N ASN A 37 0.07 -11.44 -2.87
CA ASN A 37 0.93 -10.55 -2.10
C ASN A 37 2.40 -10.71 -2.49
N PRO A 38 3.24 -9.66 -2.40
CA PRO A 38 4.66 -9.76 -2.66
C PRO A 38 5.30 -10.66 -1.60
N SER A 39 6.13 -11.61 -2.02
CA SER A 39 6.81 -12.53 -1.11
C SER A 39 7.94 -11.89 -0.31
N THR A 40 8.48 -10.77 -0.79
CA THR A 40 9.59 -10.04 -0.14
C THR A 40 9.42 -8.53 -0.23
N LYS A 41 10.14 -7.80 0.63
CA LYS A 41 10.25 -6.33 0.60
C LYS A 41 10.76 -5.86 -0.78
N PRO A 42 10.35 -4.66 -1.25
CA PRO A 42 10.93 -4.07 -2.45
C PRO A 42 12.43 -3.85 -2.28
N GLN A 43 13.17 -4.04 -3.36
CA GLN A 43 14.64 -3.96 -3.39
C GLN A 43 15.09 -2.65 -4.05
N ILE A 44 16.14 -2.05 -3.50
CA ILE A 44 16.80 -0.87 -4.05
C ILE A 44 18.04 -1.31 -4.83
N ALA A 45 18.20 -0.82 -6.06
CA ALA A 45 19.34 -1.11 -6.94
C ALA A 45 19.93 0.18 -7.54
N GLY A 46 21.21 0.11 -7.94
CA GLY A 46 21.95 1.26 -8.51
C GLY A 46 22.50 2.24 -7.49
N ASN A 47 22.48 1.88 -6.20
CA ASN A 47 22.99 2.67 -5.10
C ASN A 47 24.53 2.68 -5.03
N LYS A 48 25.08 3.75 -4.44
CA LYS A 48 26.48 3.84 -4.00
C LYS A 48 26.53 3.95 -2.47
N PRO A 49 27.63 3.52 -1.82
CA PRO A 49 27.81 3.70 -0.38
C PRO A 49 28.02 5.17 0.03
N HIS A 50 28.56 5.99 -0.89
CA HIS A 50 28.81 7.42 -0.69
C HIS A 50 28.30 8.23 -1.88
N TYR A 51 27.85 9.46 -1.62
CA TYR A 51 27.55 10.46 -2.65
C TYR A 51 28.17 11.81 -2.28
N GLY A 52 28.79 12.48 -3.25
CA GLY A 52 29.27 13.87 -3.10
C GLY A 52 28.14 14.88 -3.23
N ILE A 53 28.30 16.08 -2.67
CA ILE A 53 27.37 17.20 -2.91
C ILE A 53 27.40 17.58 -4.40
N GLY A 54 26.22 17.74 -5.00
CA GLY A 54 26.06 17.93 -6.44
C GLY A 54 26.12 16.65 -7.27
N GLU A 55 26.40 15.48 -6.67
CA GLU A 55 26.38 14.21 -7.38
C GLU A 55 24.95 13.76 -7.69
N LEU A 56 24.76 13.09 -8.83
CA LEU A 56 23.48 12.53 -9.23
C LEU A 56 23.20 11.21 -8.50
N VAL A 57 22.24 11.23 -7.58
CA VAL A 57 21.61 10.02 -7.05
C VAL A 57 20.66 9.47 -8.12
N ASN A 58 20.80 8.20 -8.48
CA ASN A 58 20.01 7.55 -9.52
C ASN A 58 19.77 6.08 -9.12
N VAL A 59 18.72 5.83 -8.35
CA VAL A 59 18.41 4.53 -7.75
C VAL A 59 17.06 4.01 -8.22
N THR A 60 16.95 2.69 -8.37
CA THR A 60 15.74 2.01 -8.85
C THR A 60 15.15 1.16 -7.73
N CYS A 61 13.85 1.32 -7.47
CA CYS A 61 13.09 0.43 -6.61
C CYS A 61 12.36 -0.60 -7.47
N ILE A 62 12.41 -1.86 -7.05
CA ILE A 62 11.83 -3.02 -7.74
C ILE A 62 10.99 -3.79 -6.73
N SER A 63 9.69 -3.99 -7.00
CA SER A 63 8.84 -4.85 -6.15
C SER A 63 9.14 -6.32 -6.39
N ALA A 64 8.83 -7.18 -5.41
CA ALA A 64 8.57 -8.58 -5.73
C ALA A 64 7.30 -8.70 -6.61
N PRO A 65 7.12 -9.79 -7.38
CA PRO A 65 5.93 -9.99 -8.21
C PRO A 65 4.65 -10.03 -7.36
N SER A 66 3.59 -9.35 -7.81
CA SER A 66 2.29 -9.30 -7.12
C SER A 66 1.11 -9.21 -8.10
N ARG A 67 -0.11 -9.47 -7.60
CA ARG A 67 -1.37 -9.17 -8.31
C ARG A 67 -2.35 -8.49 -7.34
N PRO A 68 -2.83 -7.26 -7.61
CA PRO A 68 -2.42 -6.37 -8.71
C PRO A 68 -0.96 -5.91 -8.58
N ALA A 69 -0.49 -5.15 -9.58
CA ALA A 69 0.82 -4.51 -9.53
C ALA A 69 0.94 -3.56 -8.33
N ALA A 70 2.03 -3.67 -7.56
CA ALA A 70 2.27 -2.80 -6.42
C ALA A 70 2.49 -1.34 -6.85
N VAL A 71 1.82 -0.39 -6.19
CA VAL A 71 2.11 1.04 -6.33
C VAL A 71 3.36 1.34 -5.50
N LEU A 72 4.40 1.84 -6.16
CA LEU A 72 5.66 2.22 -5.50
C LEU A 72 5.67 3.70 -5.10
N LYS A 73 6.30 3.98 -3.96
CA LYS A 73 6.66 5.32 -3.47
C LYS A 73 8.12 5.37 -3.02
N TRP A 74 8.73 6.54 -3.10
CA TRP A 74 10.09 6.80 -2.63
C TRP A 74 10.06 7.80 -1.47
N PHE A 75 10.95 7.61 -0.50
CA PHE A 75 11.14 8.50 0.64
C PHE A 75 12.62 8.84 0.81
N ILE A 76 12.92 10.13 0.99
CA ILE A 76 14.24 10.67 1.31
C ILE A 76 14.15 11.24 2.73
N ASN A 77 14.93 10.71 3.66
CA ASN A 77 14.90 11.07 5.08
C ASN A 77 13.48 11.03 5.71
N GLY A 78 12.65 10.09 5.24
CA GLY A 78 11.26 9.92 5.68
C GLY A 78 10.23 10.82 4.99
N LEU A 79 10.66 11.79 4.17
CA LEU A 79 9.77 12.63 3.36
C LEU A 79 9.53 12.00 1.98
N GLU A 80 8.28 11.99 1.52
CA GLU A 80 7.96 11.44 0.18
C GLU A 80 8.65 12.27 -0.91
N ALA A 81 9.36 11.58 -1.81
CA ALA A 81 10.09 12.22 -2.90
C ALA A 81 9.13 12.87 -3.90
N SER A 82 9.53 14.02 -4.45
CA SER A 82 8.68 14.81 -5.34
C SER A 82 8.50 14.14 -6.70
N ASN A 83 7.37 14.37 -7.36
CA ASN A 83 7.04 13.72 -8.63
C ASN A 83 8.02 14.05 -9.78
N ASP A 84 8.70 15.21 -9.75
CA ASP A 84 9.76 15.56 -10.72
C ASP A 84 11.05 14.75 -10.53
N GLN A 85 11.29 14.24 -9.32
CA GLN A 85 12.42 13.36 -8.99
C GLN A 85 12.15 11.90 -9.38
N ILE A 86 10.92 11.57 -9.77
CA ILE A 86 10.44 10.19 -9.92
C ILE A 86 10.14 9.87 -11.40
N ARG A 87 10.58 8.70 -11.86
CA ARG A 87 10.12 8.13 -13.15
C ARG A 87 9.45 6.78 -12.92
N ARG A 88 8.14 6.73 -13.16
CA ARG A 88 7.32 5.51 -13.15
C ARG A 88 7.54 4.75 -14.46
N TYR A 89 7.75 3.43 -14.37
CA TYR A 89 7.68 2.52 -15.52
C TYR A 89 6.38 1.74 -15.48
N GLN A 90 5.95 1.23 -16.63
CA GLN A 90 4.84 0.27 -16.66
C GLN A 90 5.27 -1.01 -15.91
N PRO A 91 4.41 -1.59 -15.05
CA PRO A 91 4.68 -2.86 -14.39
C PRO A 91 4.97 -3.95 -15.42
N LYS A 92 6.01 -4.76 -15.16
CA LYS A 92 6.37 -5.87 -16.03
C LYS A 92 5.56 -7.11 -15.65
N GLU A 93 4.70 -7.57 -16.54
CA GLU A 93 3.98 -8.83 -16.36
C GLU A 93 4.93 -10.02 -16.62
N SER A 94 4.84 -11.03 -15.76
CA SER A 94 5.53 -12.31 -15.89
C SER A 94 4.64 -13.34 -16.59
N PRO A 95 5.19 -14.46 -17.14
CA PRO A 95 4.39 -15.50 -17.79
C PRO A 95 3.31 -16.17 -16.91
N VAL A 96 3.34 -15.95 -15.60
CA VAL A 96 2.37 -16.45 -14.61
C VAL A 96 1.33 -15.39 -14.19
N GLY A 97 1.24 -14.26 -14.91
CA GLY A 97 0.25 -13.20 -14.65
C GLY A 97 0.50 -12.37 -13.38
N LEU A 98 1.73 -12.38 -12.86
CA LEU A 98 2.16 -11.52 -11.75
C LEU A 98 2.97 -10.33 -12.27
N TYR A 99 2.81 -9.17 -11.64
CA TYR A 99 3.42 -7.92 -12.05
C TYR A 99 4.57 -7.51 -11.12
N THR A 100 5.71 -7.15 -11.72
CA THR A 100 6.83 -6.48 -11.04
C THR A 100 6.80 -4.98 -11.36
N SER A 101 6.56 -4.17 -10.33
CA SER A 101 6.59 -2.71 -10.45
C SER A 101 8.01 -2.15 -10.30
N ILE A 102 8.30 -1.09 -11.05
CA ILE A 102 9.64 -0.47 -11.09
C ILE A 102 9.49 1.06 -11.00
N LEU A 103 10.25 1.68 -10.08
CA LEU A 103 10.22 3.12 -9.83
C LEU A 103 11.63 3.70 -9.72
N LEU A 104 12.00 4.61 -10.62
CA LEU A 104 13.27 5.33 -10.54
C LEU A 104 13.13 6.56 -9.63
N LEU A 105 14.15 6.79 -8.82
CA LEU A 105 14.40 8.05 -8.10
C LEU A 105 15.68 8.68 -8.65
N ARG A 106 15.59 9.95 -9.07
CA ARG A 106 16.69 10.70 -9.64
C ARG A 106 16.69 12.14 -9.13
N PHE A 107 17.73 12.52 -8.38
CA PHE A 107 17.91 13.88 -7.86
C PHE A 107 19.40 14.18 -7.66
N TYR A 108 19.76 15.45 -7.50
CA TYR A 108 21.11 15.85 -7.12
C TYR A 108 21.24 15.91 -5.59
N ALA A 109 22.29 15.29 -5.06
CA ALA A 109 22.64 15.33 -3.65
C ALA A 109 22.94 16.78 -3.21
N LYS A 110 22.47 17.17 -2.04
CA LYS A 110 22.56 18.53 -1.47
C LYS A 110 22.84 18.41 0.03
N HIS A 111 23.42 19.45 0.63
CA HIS A 111 23.68 19.49 2.07
C HIS A 111 22.41 19.21 2.92
N GLU A 112 21.25 19.71 2.49
CA GLU A 112 19.95 19.47 3.17
C GLU A 112 19.49 18.01 3.20
N HIS A 113 20.09 17.13 2.38
CA HIS A 113 19.79 15.70 2.39
C HIS A 113 20.66 14.88 3.37
N PHE A 114 21.72 15.45 3.94
CA PHE A 114 22.64 14.75 4.85
C PHE A 114 22.51 15.26 6.29
N TYR A 115 21.76 14.54 7.11
CA TYR A 115 21.68 14.77 8.56
C TYR A 115 22.79 13.97 9.24
N GLU A 116 23.63 14.63 10.04
CA GLU A 116 24.81 14.01 10.68
C GLU A 116 25.74 13.30 9.67
N GLY A 117 25.83 13.83 8.45
CA GLY A 117 26.61 13.26 7.35
C GLY A 117 25.93 12.07 6.63
N LYS A 118 24.70 11.70 7.01
CA LYS A 118 23.96 10.55 6.47
C LYS A 118 22.66 10.96 5.77
N MET A 119 22.40 10.31 4.64
CA MET A 119 21.15 10.39 3.89
C MET A 119 20.49 9.01 3.87
N LYS A 120 19.21 8.94 4.25
CA LYS A 120 18.43 7.70 4.28
C LYS A 120 17.43 7.68 3.14
N ILE A 121 17.46 6.66 2.29
CA ILE A 121 16.52 6.47 1.20
C ILE A 121 15.75 5.16 1.40
N GLN A 122 14.42 5.21 1.29
CA GLN A 122 13.54 4.05 1.44
C GLN A 122 12.49 4.00 0.32
N CYS A 123 12.16 2.81 -0.16
CA CYS A 123 11.03 2.59 -1.05
C CYS A 123 9.88 1.89 -0.31
N GLU A 124 8.64 2.25 -0.60
CA GLU A 124 7.45 1.52 -0.15
C GLU A 124 6.71 0.92 -1.35
N ALA A 125 6.34 -0.36 -1.23
CA ALA A 125 5.41 -1.03 -2.12
C ALA A 125 4.04 -1.15 -1.45
N ILE A 126 2.99 -0.72 -2.16
CA ILE A 126 1.62 -0.63 -1.66
C ILE A 126 0.70 -1.44 -2.58
N ILE A 127 -0.12 -2.33 -2.00
CA ILE A 127 -1.15 -3.06 -2.74
C ILE A 127 -2.50 -2.85 -2.05
N SER A 128 -3.52 -2.54 -2.85
CA SER A 128 -4.91 -2.45 -2.40
C SER A 128 -5.68 -3.69 -2.88
N GLN A 129 -6.46 -4.31 -2.00
CA GLN A 129 -7.27 -5.50 -2.27
C GLN A 129 -8.72 -5.15 -1.94
N ALA A 130 -9.60 -5.24 -2.93
CA ALA A 130 -11.02 -4.98 -2.77
C ALA A 130 -11.79 -6.30 -2.61
N HIS A 131 -12.53 -6.43 -1.52
CA HIS A 131 -13.38 -7.57 -1.20
C HIS A 131 -14.84 -7.12 -1.07
N THR A 132 -15.68 -7.53 -2.02
CA THR A 132 -17.11 -7.16 -2.03
C THR A 132 -17.94 -8.27 -1.39
N LEU A 133 -18.60 -7.92 -0.29
CA LEU A 133 -19.50 -8.78 0.46
C LEU A 133 -20.95 -8.38 0.18
N ARG A 134 -21.87 -9.36 0.16
CA ARG A 134 -23.28 -9.14 -0.16
C ARG A 134 -24.15 -9.27 1.08
N SER A 135 -25.22 -8.46 1.18
CA SER A 135 -26.29 -8.69 2.14
C SER A 135 -27.08 -9.95 1.78
N GLU A 136 -27.88 -10.43 2.72
CA GLU A 136 -29.02 -11.28 2.37
C GLU A 136 -29.96 -10.50 1.44
N GLU A 137 -30.53 -11.19 0.45
CA GLU A 137 -31.44 -10.60 -0.54
C GLU A 137 -32.86 -10.57 0.03
N ILE A 138 -33.46 -9.38 0.11
CA ILE A 138 -34.87 -9.25 0.51
C ILE A 138 -35.73 -9.39 -0.74
N THR A 139 -36.53 -10.46 -0.80
CA THR A 139 -37.55 -10.66 -1.84
C THR A 139 -38.90 -10.16 -1.34
N ILE A 140 -39.46 -9.18 -2.03
CA ILE A 140 -40.72 -8.51 -1.69
C ILE A 140 -41.78 -8.92 -2.71
N SER A 141 -42.87 -9.50 -2.22
CA SER A 141 -44.00 -9.96 -3.05
C SER A 141 -45.09 -8.89 -3.17
N ASN A 142 -45.77 -8.84 -4.33
CA ASN A 142 -46.93 -7.96 -4.57
C ASN A 142 -48.30 -8.64 -4.31
N ASN A 143 -48.31 -9.87 -3.75
CA ASN A 143 -49.53 -10.65 -3.52
C ASN A 143 -49.85 -10.79 -2.03
N THR A 144 -51.02 -10.33 -1.61
CA THR A 144 -51.51 -10.37 -0.22
C THR A 144 -51.96 -11.77 0.22
N THR A 145 -51.05 -12.75 0.27
CA THR A 145 -51.32 -14.07 0.84
C THR A 145 -50.11 -14.70 1.53
N LYS A 146 -50.25 -14.86 2.86
CA LYS A 146 -49.43 -15.65 3.81
C LYS A 146 -48.10 -15.04 4.22
N ALA A 147 -48.09 -14.60 5.48
CA ALA A 147 -46.91 -14.17 6.22
C ALA A 147 -45.77 -15.19 6.17
N GLY A 148 -44.66 -14.80 5.51
CA GLY A 148 -43.35 -15.37 5.76
C GLY A 148 -42.89 -14.99 7.17
N THR A 149 -42.62 -16.00 7.99
CA THR A 149 -42.08 -15.84 9.35
C THR A 149 -40.82 -14.99 9.36
N ALA A 150 -40.81 -13.92 10.16
CA ALA A 150 -39.58 -13.28 10.57
C ALA A 150 -38.72 -14.29 11.33
N SER A 151 -37.63 -14.75 10.72
CA SER A 151 -36.69 -15.66 11.36
C SER A 151 -35.87 -14.90 12.40
N ASN A 152 -36.34 -14.92 13.65
CA ASN A 152 -35.51 -14.64 14.82
C ASN A 152 -34.41 -15.71 14.92
N ALA A 153 -33.33 -15.53 14.16
CA ALA A 153 -32.13 -16.35 14.22
C ALA A 153 -31.17 -15.78 15.29
N GLY A 154 -31.51 -16.01 16.55
CA GLY A 154 -30.56 -15.83 17.66
C GLY A 154 -29.53 -16.96 17.65
N PHE A 155 -28.50 -16.83 16.81
CA PHE A 155 -27.29 -17.65 16.87
C PHE A 155 -26.12 -16.83 16.33
N GLU A 156 -25.04 -16.71 17.11
CA GLU A 156 -23.85 -15.97 16.70
C GLU A 156 -23.17 -16.67 15.53
N SER A 157 -23.36 -16.12 14.33
CA SER A 157 -22.50 -16.38 13.19
C SER A 157 -22.07 -15.04 12.65
N MET A 158 -20.75 -14.88 12.57
CA MET A 158 -20.07 -13.69 12.08
C MET A 158 -20.42 -13.50 10.59
N LYS A 159 -21.52 -12.80 10.31
CA LYS A 159 -21.92 -12.45 8.95
C LYS A 159 -21.02 -11.30 8.51
N ASP A 160 -20.02 -11.60 7.71
CA ASP A 160 -19.07 -10.58 7.24
C ASP A 160 -19.76 -9.54 6.33
N GLY A 161 -20.86 -9.91 5.66
CA GLY A 161 -21.63 -9.05 4.76
C GLY A 161 -22.55 -8.01 5.44
N PRO A 162 -22.92 -6.93 4.72
CA PRO A 162 -23.72 -5.85 5.28
C PRO A 162 -25.16 -6.26 5.57
N THR A 163 -25.78 -5.62 6.57
CA THR A 163 -27.15 -5.92 7.01
C THR A 163 -28.13 -4.85 6.54
N ILE A 164 -29.29 -5.27 5.98
CA ILE A 164 -30.40 -4.38 5.62
C ILE A 164 -31.40 -4.29 6.78
N SER A 165 -31.91 -3.09 7.06
CA SER A 165 -32.90 -2.81 8.11
C SER A 165 -33.96 -1.79 7.66
N GLY A 166 -35.11 -1.79 8.34
CA GLY A 166 -36.25 -0.88 8.08
C GLY A 166 -37.25 -1.33 7.00
N GLY A 167 -37.00 -2.46 6.32
CA GLY A 167 -37.84 -2.98 5.25
C GLY A 167 -39.11 -3.70 5.72
N LYS A 168 -40.15 -3.70 4.87
CA LYS A 168 -41.31 -4.59 4.96
C LYS A 168 -41.12 -5.84 4.07
N ASN A 169 -41.84 -6.92 4.38
CA ASN A 169 -41.91 -8.12 3.52
C ASN A 169 -42.75 -7.92 2.24
N GLU A 170 -43.69 -6.97 2.27
CA GLU A 170 -44.62 -6.65 1.18
C GLU A 170 -44.69 -5.13 1.03
N TYR A 171 -44.75 -4.64 -0.20
CA TYR A 171 -44.98 -3.23 -0.52
C TYR A 171 -45.95 -3.09 -1.68
N GLN A 172 -46.85 -2.11 -1.62
CA GLN A 172 -47.77 -1.78 -2.71
C GLN A 172 -47.18 -0.71 -3.65
N VAL A 173 -47.64 -0.69 -4.90
CA VAL A 173 -47.31 0.39 -5.85
C VAL A 173 -47.78 1.74 -5.30
N GLY A 174 -46.89 2.72 -5.26
CA GLY A 174 -47.10 4.03 -4.64
C GLY A 174 -46.60 4.15 -3.19
N GLU A 175 -46.25 3.05 -2.52
CA GLU A 175 -45.58 3.14 -1.21
C GLU A 175 -44.14 3.61 -1.33
N ILE A 176 -43.62 4.21 -0.24
CA ILE A 176 -42.21 4.56 -0.11
C ILE A 176 -41.46 3.43 0.60
N VAL A 177 -40.44 2.89 -0.07
CA VAL A 177 -39.36 2.16 0.60
C VAL A 177 -38.41 3.18 1.21
N ASP A 178 -38.04 3.02 2.48
CA ASP A 178 -36.96 3.76 3.16
C ASP A 178 -36.24 2.75 4.05
N VAL A 179 -35.13 2.21 3.55
CA VAL A 179 -34.36 1.13 4.20
C VAL A 179 -32.91 1.54 4.34
N ASN A 180 -32.24 1.07 5.39
CA ASN A 180 -30.82 1.35 5.61
C ASN A 180 -30.01 0.06 5.44
N CYS A 181 -28.89 0.15 4.72
CA CYS A 181 -27.86 -0.86 4.70
C CYS A 181 -26.70 -0.41 5.60
N THR A 182 -26.26 -1.28 6.50
CA THR A 182 -25.17 -1.03 7.45
C THR A 182 -24.03 -2.00 7.17
N ALA A 183 -22.83 -1.48 6.93
CA ALA A 183 -21.62 -2.28 6.79
C ALA A 183 -21.14 -2.82 8.15
N SER A 184 -20.38 -3.91 8.12
CA SER A 184 -19.53 -4.33 9.23
C SER A 184 -18.45 -3.27 9.52
N ARG A 185 -18.09 -3.13 10.79
CA ARG A 185 -17.02 -2.22 11.23
C ARG A 185 -15.71 -2.54 10.49
N SER A 186 -15.06 -1.52 9.95
CA SER A 186 -13.87 -1.66 9.11
C SER A 186 -13.02 -0.39 9.16
N GLN A 187 -11.73 -0.53 8.85
CA GLN A 187 -10.83 0.59 8.61
C GLN A 187 -9.83 0.24 7.48
N PRO A 188 -9.87 0.93 6.32
CA PRO A 188 -10.77 2.04 5.96
C PRO A 188 -12.25 1.63 5.93
N PRO A 189 -13.18 2.60 6.02
CA PRO A 189 -14.62 2.33 6.02
C PRO A 189 -15.07 1.71 4.69
N ALA A 190 -15.92 0.68 4.74
CA ALA A 190 -16.42 -0.01 3.55
C ALA A 190 -17.31 0.88 2.64
N GLU A 191 -17.16 0.75 1.32
CA GLU A 191 -18.03 1.42 0.34
C GLU A 191 -19.33 0.62 0.13
N LEU A 192 -20.49 1.28 0.14
CA LEU A 192 -21.80 0.64 0.05
C LEU A 192 -22.49 0.92 -1.29
N HIS A 193 -23.08 -0.12 -1.88
CA HIS A 193 -23.87 -0.04 -3.11
C HIS A 193 -25.22 -0.74 -2.95
N TRP A 194 -26.26 -0.20 -3.60
CA TRP A 194 -27.61 -0.74 -3.59
C TRP A 194 -28.03 -1.25 -4.96
N TYR A 195 -28.80 -2.34 -4.99
CA TYR A 195 -29.31 -2.97 -6.20
C TYR A 195 -30.80 -3.27 -6.07
N ILE A 196 -31.56 -2.98 -7.12
CA ILE A 196 -32.97 -3.36 -7.29
C ILE A 196 -33.05 -4.32 -8.48
N ASN A 197 -33.41 -5.58 -8.24
CA ASN A 197 -33.40 -6.66 -9.23
C ASN A 197 -32.06 -6.73 -10.01
N ASP A 198 -30.97 -6.85 -9.26
CA ASP A 198 -29.57 -6.84 -9.73
C ASP A 198 -29.08 -5.62 -10.50
N LYS A 199 -29.93 -4.61 -10.75
CA LYS A 199 -29.52 -3.34 -11.33
C LYS A 199 -29.10 -2.37 -10.22
N GLU A 200 -27.87 -1.86 -10.32
CA GLU A 200 -27.36 -0.85 -9.39
C GLU A 200 -28.22 0.43 -9.41
N VAL A 201 -28.48 0.95 -8.21
CA VAL A 201 -29.32 2.13 -7.98
C VAL A 201 -28.52 3.41 -8.23
N ARG A 202 -29.17 4.39 -8.86
CA ARG A 202 -28.57 5.71 -9.12
C ARG A 202 -28.62 6.58 -7.87
N ASN A 203 -27.75 7.58 -7.83
CA ASN A 203 -27.57 8.48 -6.68
C ASN A 203 -28.81 9.32 -6.30
N ASP A 204 -29.85 9.35 -7.13
CA ASP A 204 -31.11 10.06 -6.87
C ASP A 204 -32.01 9.38 -5.81
N SER A 205 -31.81 8.08 -5.60
CA SER A 205 -32.58 7.27 -4.65
C SER A 205 -31.75 6.88 -3.41
N LEU A 206 -30.50 7.33 -3.34
CA LEU A 206 -29.58 7.03 -2.24
C LEU A 206 -29.63 8.12 -1.16
N VAL A 207 -29.60 7.70 0.09
CA VAL A 207 -29.63 8.58 1.26
C VAL A 207 -28.38 8.32 2.10
N HIS A 208 -27.34 9.11 1.89
CA HIS A 208 -26.13 9.04 2.72
C HIS A 208 -26.48 9.34 4.18
N ARG A 209 -26.18 8.40 5.08
CA ARG A 209 -26.31 8.58 6.53
C ARG A 209 -24.92 8.90 7.10
N PRO A 210 -24.83 9.60 8.25
CA PRO A 210 -23.57 9.70 8.99
C PRO A 210 -23.03 8.29 9.30
N PRO A 211 -21.72 8.05 9.16
CA PRO A 211 -21.13 6.79 9.57
C PRO A 211 -21.17 6.62 11.10
N ILE A 212 -21.12 5.37 11.55
CA ILE A 212 -21.01 5.03 12.98
C ILE A 212 -19.52 4.86 13.28
N GLU A 213 -18.96 5.77 14.06
CA GLU A 213 -17.57 5.71 14.53
C GLU A 213 -17.48 4.98 15.87
N TYR A 214 -16.47 4.10 16.02
CA TYR A 214 -16.22 3.34 17.23
C TYR A 214 -14.99 3.84 17.97
N SER A 215 -14.91 3.58 19.27
CA SER A 215 -13.84 4.08 20.15
C SER A 215 -12.42 3.58 19.80
N ASN A 216 -12.31 2.55 18.96
CA ASN A 216 -11.05 2.01 18.44
C ASN A 216 -10.67 2.60 17.07
N GLY A 217 -11.44 3.54 16.52
CA GLY A 217 -11.21 4.15 15.20
C GLY A 217 -11.69 3.32 14.01
N GLU A 218 -12.36 2.18 14.24
CA GLU A 218 -13.13 1.51 13.18
C GLU A 218 -14.41 2.29 12.86
N VAL A 219 -14.94 2.09 11.66
CA VAL A 219 -16.13 2.78 11.16
C VAL A 219 -17.08 1.79 10.50
N SER A 220 -18.37 1.88 10.81
CA SER A 220 -19.45 1.21 10.05
C SER A 220 -20.16 2.26 9.20
N THR A 221 -20.05 2.13 7.87
CA THR A 221 -20.78 2.98 6.93
C THR A 221 -22.25 2.59 6.88
N VAL A 222 -23.12 3.58 6.62
CA VAL A 222 -24.57 3.36 6.52
C VAL A 222 -25.09 4.10 5.28
N LEU A 223 -25.76 3.36 4.39
CA LEU A 223 -26.35 3.90 3.17
C LEU A 223 -27.84 3.58 3.11
N GLY A 224 -28.66 4.62 3.13
CA GLY A 224 -30.10 4.50 2.92
C GLY A 224 -30.46 4.34 1.44
N LEU A 225 -31.54 3.62 1.18
CA LEU A 225 -32.21 3.53 -0.11
C LEU A 225 -33.66 3.98 0.09
N ARG A 226 -34.05 5.07 -0.60
CA ARG A 226 -35.40 5.64 -0.51
C ARG A 226 -36.00 5.89 -1.89
N PHE A 227 -37.09 5.21 -2.20
CA PHE A 227 -37.79 5.35 -3.48
C PHE A 227 -39.28 5.02 -3.39
N GLU A 228 -40.06 5.54 -4.34
CA GLU A 228 -41.46 5.20 -4.54
C GLU A 228 -41.58 3.92 -5.39
N VAL A 229 -42.32 2.92 -4.89
CA VAL A 229 -42.54 1.64 -5.56
C VAL A 229 -43.39 1.85 -6.82
N LYS A 230 -42.86 1.41 -7.96
CA LYS A 230 -43.50 1.51 -9.27
C LYS A 230 -43.62 0.10 -9.85
N SER A 231 -44.65 -0.16 -10.66
CA SER A 231 -44.90 -1.50 -11.22
C SER A 231 -43.68 -2.09 -11.95
N ARG A 232 -42.83 -1.24 -12.55
CA ARG A 232 -41.55 -1.60 -13.18
C ARG A 232 -40.48 -2.18 -12.25
N HIS A 233 -40.63 -2.02 -10.93
CA HIS A 233 -39.70 -2.58 -9.93
C HIS A 233 -40.06 -4.03 -9.57
N PHE A 234 -41.23 -4.53 -9.99
CA PHE A 234 -41.59 -5.95 -9.85
C PHE A 234 -41.26 -6.72 -11.14
N GLN A 235 -40.44 -7.76 -11.01
CA GLN A 235 -40.18 -8.75 -12.04
C GLN A 235 -40.87 -10.06 -11.62
N LYS A 236 -41.79 -10.59 -12.44
CA LYS A 236 -42.61 -11.77 -12.09
C LYS A 236 -43.35 -11.64 -10.73
N ASN A 237 -43.81 -10.43 -10.39
CA ASN A 237 -44.44 -10.04 -9.10
C ASN A 237 -43.51 -10.01 -7.87
N GLU A 238 -42.20 -10.16 -8.05
CA GLU A 238 -41.18 -10.00 -7.00
C GLU A 238 -40.34 -8.74 -7.23
N MET A 239 -40.02 -8.01 -6.16
CA MET A 239 -38.98 -6.97 -6.14
C MET A 239 -37.86 -7.42 -5.21
N ARG A 240 -36.62 -7.42 -5.68
CA ARG A 240 -35.45 -7.88 -4.93
C ARG A 240 -34.56 -6.71 -4.57
N LEU A 241 -34.27 -6.58 -3.28
CA LEU A 241 -33.35 -5.58 -2.75
C LEU A 241 -32.08 -6.26 -2.23
N ARG A 242 -30.93 -5.81 -2.71
CA ARG A 242 -29.61 -6.29 -2.31
C ARG A 242 -28.68 -5.11 -2.06
N CYS A 243 -27.91 -5.18 -0.97
CA CYS A 243 -26.83 -4.26 -0.69
C CYS A 243 -25.48 -4.99 -0.78
N THR A 244 -24.41 -4.27 -1.11
CA THR A 244 -23.04 -4.81 -1.06
C THR A 244 -22.10 -3.85 -0.36
N ALA A 245 -21.14 -4.38 0.39
CA ALA A 245 -20.08 -3.64 1.04
C ALA A 245 -18.72 -4.04 0.43
N THR A 246 -17.98 -3.08 -0.09
CA THR A 246 -16.62 -3.29 -0.61
C THR A 246 -15.61 -2.81 0.43
N LEU A 247 -14.91 -3.77 1.04
CA LEU A 247 -13.81 -3.50 1.96
C LEU A 247 -12.50 -3.38 1.18
N SER A 248 -11.67 -2.41 1.54
CA SER A 248 -10.36 -2.17 0.91
C SER A 248 -9.22 -2.45 1.89
N GLU A 249 -8.52 -3.58 1.74
CA GLU A 249 -7.29 -3.84 2.50
C GLU A 249 -6.09 -3.18 1.80
N VAL A 250 -5.27 -2.42 2.55
CA VAL A 250 -4.05 -1.80 2.03
C VAL A 250 -2.81 -2.42 2.70
N LYS A 251 -2.05 -3.21 1.94
CA LYS A 251 -0.82 -3.85 2.43
C LYS A 251 0.39 -3.03 1.98
N ARG A 252 1.25 -2.67 2.93
CA ARG A 252 2.47 -1.88 2.73
C ARG A 252 3.70 -2.70 3.06
N MET A 253 4.72 -2.62 2.22
CA MET A 253 6.01 -3.26 2.44
C MET A 253 7.12 -2.26 2.13
N THR A 254 7.83 -1.81 3.15
CA THR A 254 8.97 -0.91 3.00
C THR A 254 10.26 -1.70 2.74
N SER A 255 11.13 -1.17 1.89
CA SER A 255 12.49 -1.68 1.70
C SER A 255 13.29 -1.54 2.98
N ASP A 256 14.36 -2.33 3.08
CA ASP A 256 15.45 -1.99 4.00
C ASP A 256 16.02 -0.61 3.61
N PRO A 257 16.48 0.19 4.59
CA PRO A 257 16.95 1.54 4.32
C PRO A 257 18.31 1.53 3.64
N LEU A 258 18.41 2.28 2.55
CA LEU A 258 19.69 2.67 1.99
C LEU A 258 20.21 3.86 2.80
N GLU A 259 21.17 3.60 3.68
CA GLU A 259 21.95 4.67 4.32
C GLU A 259 23.15 4.99 3.43
N VAL A 260 23.32 6.26 3.08
CA VAL A 260 24.43 6.78 2.29
C VAL A 260 25.16 7.83 3.10
N GLU A 261 26.48 7.70 3.20
CA GLU A 261 27.33 8.70 3.83
C GLU A 261 27.77 9.77 2.81
N ILE A 262 27.98 10.99 3.28
CA ILE A 262 28.55 12.05 2.45
C ILE A 262 29.99 11.71 2.06
N ALA A 263 30.34 11.84 0.78
CA ALA A 263 31.73 11.68 0.35
C ALA A 263 32.56 12.88 0.86
N GLU A 264 33.60 12.61 1.66
CA GLU A 264 34.53 13.65 2.08
C GLU A 264 35.22 14.27 0.86
N GLN A 265 35.06 15.59 0.68
CA GLN A 265 35.89 16.34 -0.25
C GLN A 265 37.29 16.43 0.36
N GLN A 266 38.26 15.72 -0.21
CA GLN A 266 39.67 16.01 0.03
C GLN A 266 39.93 17.47 -0.37
N ARG A 267 40.07 18.36 0.61
CA ARG A 267 40.67 19.66 0.37
C ARG A 267 42.11 19.40 -0.04
N SER A 268 42.41 19.61 -1.31
CA SER A 268 43.78 19.84 -1.75
C SER A 268 44.20 21.20 -1.18
N ASP A 269 44.75 21.22 0.03
CA ASP A 269 45.33 22.43 0.62
C ASP A 269 46.54 22.86 -0.22
N LEU A 270 46.28 23.79 -1.13
CA LEU A 270 47.28 24.43 -1.96
C LEU A 270 48.12 25.36 -1.07
N HIS A 271 49.26 24.88 -0.59
CA HIS A 271 50.23 25.70 0.13
C HIS A 271 50.81 26.74 -0.84
N VAL A 272 50.47 28.01 -0.63
CA VAL A 272 51.05 29.13 -1.39
C VAL A 272 52.16 29.75 -0.54
N ASP A 273 53.38 29.29 -0.77
CA ASP A 273 54.58 29.85 -0.12
C ASP A 273 54.85 31.28 -0.61
N PHE A 274 54.44 32.26 0.20
CA PHE A 274 54.79 33.68 -0.01
C PHE A 274 56.19 33.96 0.55
N ASN A 275 57.22 33.70 -0.27
CA ASN A 275 58.56 34.26 -0.02
C ASN A 275 58.57 35.76 -0.33
N VAL A 276 58.54 36.58 0.72
CA VAL A 276 58.79 38.03 0.64
C VAL A 276 60.15 38.33 1.27
N GLU A 277 61.18 38.51 0.44
CA GLU A 277 62.47 39.04 0.88
C GLU A 277 62.41 40.56 1.03
N SER A 278 62.82 41.09 2.20
CA SER A 278 63.40 42.44 2.32
C SER A 278 64.14 42.67 3.65
N GLY A 279 65.47 42.64 3.59
CA GLY A 279 66.31 43.74 4.11
C GLY A 279 66.47 43.99 5.63
N LYS A 280 67.58 43.45 6.18
CA LYS A 280 68.60 44.14 7.04
C LYS A 280 68.22 44.64 8.45
N GLU A 281 68.79 44.01 9.50
CA GLU A 281 69.98 44.47 10.31
C GLU A 281 69.56 45.32 11.55
N VAL A 282 70.10 45.27 12.79
CA VAL A 282 71.06 44.45 13.59
C VAL A 282 70.76 44.80 15.09
N THR A 283 70.78 43.89 16.10
CA THR A 283 71.85 43.80 17.15
C THR A 283 71.78 42.54 18.05
N ASN A 284 72.87 41.79 17.98
CA ASN A 284 73.49 40.81 18.90
C ASN A 284 73.22 40.88 20.44
N ARG A 285 72.88 39.73 21.08
CA ARG A 285 73.63 39.26 22.29
C ARG A 285 73.51 37.74 22.55
N SER A 286 74.65 37.05 22.38
CA SER A 286 75.17 35.83 23.05
C SER A 286 74.35 35.17 24.20
N ARG A 287 74.40 33.85 24.44
CA ARG A 287 75.55 32.93 24.30
C ARG A 287 75.16 31.42 24.37
N ARG A 288 75.83 30.59 23.57
CA ARG A 288 76.20 29.13 23.71
C ARG A 288 75.51 28.31 24.81
N SER A 289 75.05 27.08 24.56
CA SER A 289 75.90 25.87 24.38
C SER A 289 74.97 24.63 24.22
N TYR A 290 75.22 23.55 23.45
CA TYR A 290 76.23 23.16 22.44
C TYR A 290 75.64 22.05 21.52
N ASN A 291 76.36 21.60 20.48
CA ASN A 291 76.06 20.39 19.67
C ASN A 291 76.80 19.15 20.28
N SER A 292 76.77 17.89 19.79
CA SER A 292 76.54 17.37 18.43
C SER A 292 76.21 15.86 18.42
N MET A 293 75.68 15.41 17.28
CA MET A 293 75.75 14.05 16.73
C MET A 293 77.14 13.40 16.84
N ASP A 294 77.19 12.07 16.97
CA ASP A 294 77.72 11.13 15.95
C ASP A 294 77.20 9.71 16.30
N ILE A 295 76.55 8.92 15.43
CA ILE A 295 76.90 8.36 14.10
C ILE A 295 77.75 7.07 14.20
N LEU A 296 77.25 6.00 13.54
CA LEU A 296 77.91 4.70 13.23
C LEU A 296 78.23 3.79 14.46
N ASN A 297 78.12 2.46 14.46
CA ASN A 297 78.02 1.44 13.41
C ASN A 297 77.89 0.04 14.08
N ILE A 298 77.60 -0.99 13.26
CA ILE A 298 78.04 -2.41 13.42
C ILE A 298 77.49 -3.16 14.69
N LEU A 299 76.52 -4.08 14.62
CA LEU A 299 76.39 -5.38 13.89
C LEU A 299 76.52 -6.57 14.88
N LEU A 300 75.78 -7.66 14.61
CA LEU A 300 75.95 -9.03 15.17
C LEU A 300 75.56 -9.24 16.65
N ILE A 301 75.06 -10.40 17.09
CA ILE A 301 74.22 -11.44 16.45
C ILE A 301 73.57 -12.29 17.59
N ILE A 302 72.41 -12.88 17.31
CA ILE A 302 71.78 -14.11 17.89
C ILE A 302 72.33 -14.69 19.22
N PHE A 303 71.45 -14.96 20.20
CA PHE A 303 71.21 -16.25 20.92
C PHE A 303 70.11 -15.95 22.00
N MET A 304 68.91 -16.56 21.95
CA MET A 304 68.51 -17.78 22.69
C MET A 304 68.70 -17.63 24.23
N LEU A 305 67.74 -17.85 25.14
CA LEU A 305 66.47 -18.59 25.14
C LEU A 305 65.53 -18.00 26.23
N CYS A 306 64.21 -17.94 26.00
CA CYS A 306 63.19 -18.79 26.66
C CYS A 306 63.17 -18.81 28.21
N SER A 307 62.05 -18.35 28.81
CA SER A 307 61.15 -19.17 29.67
C SER A 307 60.32 -18.31 30.63
N SER A 308 59.00 -18.30 30.41
CA SER A 308 57.94 -18.45 31.42
C SER A 308 58.08 -17.85 32.82
N LEU A 309 57.24 -16.87 33.14
CA LEU A 309 56.11 -17.08 34.06
C LEU A 309 54.91 -16.22 33.63
#